data_AF-A0A1J5GSU0-F1
#
_entry.id   AF-A0A1J5GSU0-F1
#
_cell.length_a   1.000
_cell.length_b   1.000
_cell.length_c   1.000
_cell.angle_alpha   90.00
_cell.angle_beta   90.00
_cell.angle_gamma   90.00
#
_symmetry.space_group_name_H-M   'P 1'
#
loop_
_entity.id
_entity.type
_entity.pdbx_description
1 polymer ?
#
loop_
_entity_poly.entity_id
_entity_poly.type
_entity_poly.pdbx_seq_one_letter_code
_entity_poly.pdbx_strand_id
1 'polypeptide(L)'
;MPKIKSAIKRVKTSEKSYLRNISYKSKIKSNIKKFNLALLEKNKEETNKYFKDSVLFLDKSVNKGILPKNTASRKKSRLAKKLNVLIISTPQTEIEKTTKAEKKPKVKEIIKTTEKTETKSE
;
A
#
# COMPACT_ATOMS: atom_id res chain seq x y z
N MET A 1 2.19 -6.76 43.92
CA MET A 1 0.77 -6.95 43.54
C MET A 1 -0.03 -5.72 43.96
N PRO A 2 -0.87 -5.13 43.11
CA PRO A 2 -1.71 -4.00 43.52
C PRO A 2 -2.68 -4.44 44.61
N LYS A 3 -2.79 -3.65 45.69
CA LYS A 3 -3.69 -3.96 46.83
C LYS A 3 -5.04 -3.27 46.70
N ILE A 4 -5.08 -2.10 46.05
CA ILE A 4 -6.30 -1.30 45.85
C ILE A 4 -7.08 -1.84 44.64
N LYS A 5 -8.40 -1.98 44.77
CA LYS A 5 -9.29 -2.52 43.72
C LYS A 5 -9.12 -1.80 42.37
N SER A 6 -9.02 -0.47 42.39
CA SER A 6 -8.81 0.35 41.18
C SER A 6 -7.49 0.02 40.49
N ALA A 7 -6.40 -0.19 41.25
CA ALA A 7 -5.09 -0.52 40.72
C ALA A 7 -5.05 -1.93 40.11
N ILE A 8 -5.70 -2.92 40.74
CA ILE A 8 -5.84 -4.28 40.17
C ILE A 8 -6.55 -4.21 38.80
N LYS A 9 -7.63 -3.43 38.69
CA LYS A 9 -8.33 -3.21 37.42
C LYS A 9 -7.40 -2.58 36.38
N ARG A 10 -6.61 -1.57 36.75
CA ARG A 10 -5.68 -0.90 35.82
C ARG A 10 -4.63 -1.85 35.26
N VAL A 11 -4.04 -2.72 36.10
CA VAL A 11 -3.07 -3.74 35.65
C VAL A 11 -3.71 -4.67 34.61
N LYS A 12 -4.88 -5.23 34.89
CA LYS A 12 -5.61 -6.11 33.95
C LYS A 12 -5.88 -5.42 32.60
N THR A 13 -6.30 -4.14 32.62
CA THR A 13 -6.55 -3.39 31.38
C THR A 13 -5.28 -3.04 30.61
N SER A 14 -4.19 -2.79 31.34
CA SER A 14 -2.87 -2.49 30.76
C SER A 14 -2.32 -3.72 30.04
N GLU A 15 -2.36 -4.90 30.67
CA GLU A 15 -1.92 -6.16 30.09
C GLU A 15 -2.65 -6.48 28.78
N LYS A 16 -3.99 -6.36 28.76
CA LYS A 16 -4.79 -6.56 27.54
C LYS A 16 -4.37 -5.61 26.42
N SER A 17 -4.14 -4.34 26.75
CA SER A 17 -3.70 -3.33 25.77
C SER A 17 -2.26 -3.57 25.31
N TYR A 18 -1.39 -4.02 26.21
CA TYR A 18 0.00 -4.36 25.94
C TYR A 18 0.11 -5.51 24.93
N LEU A 19 -0.61 -6.61 25.16
CA LEU A 19 -0.63 -7.77 24.26
C LEU A 19 -1.10 -7.38 22.84
N ARG A 20 -2.17 -6.58 22.76
CA ARG A 20 -2.64 -6.02 21.47
C ARG A 20 -1.54 -5.21 20.81
N ASN A 21 -0.92 -4.28 21.54
CA ASN A 21 0.09 -3.39 20.98
C ASN A 21 1.34 -4.14 20.52
N ILE A 22 1.78 -5.17 21.26
CA ILE A 22 2.89 -6.03 20.85
C ILE A 22 2.56 -6.72 19.53
N SER A 23 1.38 -7.34 19.40
CA SER A 23 1.00 -8.08 18.19
C SER A 23 1.04 -7.19 16.93
N TYR A 24 0.54 -5.95 17.01
CA TYR A 24 0.61 -5.03 15.88
C TYR A 24 2.05 -4.55 15.61
N LYS A 25 2.81 -4.22 16.67
CA LYS A 25 4.21 -3.78 16.54
C LYS A 25 5.10 -4.89 15.94
N SER A 26 4.88 -6.14 16.34
CA SER A 26 5.62 -7.29 15.82
C SER A 26 5.28 -7.53 14.35
N LYS A 27 3.98 -7.50 13.96
CA LYS A 27 3.55 -7.60 12.56
C LYS A 27 4.21 -6.54 11.67
N ILE A 28 4.22 -5.28 12.11
CA ILE A 28 4.90 -4.19 11.38
C ILE A 28 6.40 -4.49 11.25
N LYS A 29 7.07 -4.90 12.34
CA LYS A 29 8.50 -5.21 12.31
C LYS A 29 8.80 -6.38 11.36
N SER A 30 7.99 -7.43 11.37
CA SER A 30 8.13 -8.59 10.50
C SER A 30 7.96 -8.23 9.03
N ASN A 31 6.94 -7.45 8.67
CA ASN A 31 6.73 -7.04 7.28
C ASN A 31 7.86 -6.12 6.77
N ILE A 32 8.37 -5.20 7.61
CA ILE A 32 9.54 -4.40 7.25
C ILE A 32 10.78 -5.28 7.04
N LYS A 33 10.97 -6.33 7.86
CA LYS A 33 12.05 -7.29 7.66
C LYS A 33 11.92 -8.03 6.33
N LYS A 34 10.73 -8.58 6.03
CA LYS A 34 10.43 -9.25 4.76
C LYS A 34 10.65 -8.34 3.55
N PHE A 35 10.21 -7.08 3.63
CA PHE A 35 10.48 -6.08 2.61
C PHE A 35 11.98 -5.86 2.38
N ASN A 36 12.77 -5.73 3.45
CA ASN A 36 14.23 -5.56 3.30
C ASN A 36 14.90 -6.82 2.71
N LEU A 37 14.41 -8.03 3.03
CA LEU A 37 14.91 -9.27 2.43
C LEU A 37 14.58 -9.34 0.93
N ALA A 38 13.33 -9.08 0.56
CA ALA A 38 12.90 -9.06 -0.85
C ALA A 38 13.66 -7.99 -1.67
N LEU A 39 14.01 -6.86 -1.04
CA LEU A 39 14.88 -5.85 -1.66
C LEU A 39 16.29 -6.37 -1.93
N LEU A 40 16.88 -7.14 -1.02
CA LEU A 40 18.20 -7.73 -1.21
C LEU A 40 18.18 -8.79 -2.33
N GLU A 41 17.12 -9.58 -2.38
CA GLU A 41 16.89 -10.61 -3.41
C GLU A 41 16.45 -10.04 -4.77
N LYS A 42 16.20 -8.72 -4.85
CA LYS A 42 15.73 -8.00 -6.05
C LYS A 42 14.41 -8.54 -6.64
N ASN A 43 13.60 -9.24 -5.84
CA ASN A 43 12.28 -9.71 -6.26
C ASN A 43 11.28 -8.55 -6.25
N LYS A 44 10.92 -8.04 -7.44
CA LYS A 44 10.06 -6.87 -7.60
C LYS A 44 8.62 -7.11 -7.11
N GLU A 45 8.06 -8.29 -7.35
CA GLU A 45 6.67 -8.60 -6.99
C GLU A 45 6.50 -8.67 -5.48
N GLU A 46 7.37 -9.42 -4.82
CA GLU A 46 7.36 -9.57 -3.36
C GLU A 46 7.67 -8.25 -2.67
N THR A 47 8.63 -7.47 -3.18
CA THR A 47 8.97 -6.15 -2.65
C THR A 47 7.74 -5.24 -2.67
N ASN A 48 7.01 -5.18 -3.79
CA ASN A 48 5.81 -4.37 -3.92
C ASN A 48 4.67 -4.84 -3.00
N LYS A 49 4.50 -6.16 -2.87
CA LYS A 49 3.52 -6.76 -1.95
C LYS A 49 3.81 -6.39 -0.50
N TYR A 50 5.03 -6.64 -0.03
CA TYR A 50 5.43 -6.34 1.35
C TYR A 50 5.44 -4.84 1.65
N PHE A 51 5.73 -3.99 0.65
CA PHE A 51 5.59 -2.55 0.78
C PHE A 51 4.13 -2.14 1.04
N LYS A 52 3.20 -2.59 0.18
CA LYS A 52 1.76 -2.31 0.32
C LYS A 52 1.22 -2.79 1.67
N ASP A 53 1.57 -4.01 2.06
CA ASP A 53 1.18 -4.57 3.35
C ASP A 53 1.74 -3.75 4.52
N SER A 54 3.02 -3.36 4.46
CA SER A 54 3.64 -2.54 5.49
C SER A 54 2.94 -1.20 5.66
N VAL A 55 2.58 -0.52 4.56
CA VAL A 55 1.83 0.74 4.58
C VAL A 55 0.45 0.54 5.21
N LEU A 56 -0.28 -0.51 4.79
CA LEU A 56 -1.59 -0.85 5.33
C LEU A 56 -1.56 -1.07 6.85
N PHE A 57 -0.58 -1.83 7.35
CA PHE A 57 -0.46 -2.09 8.79
C PHE A 57 -0.05 -0.85 9.59
N LEU A 58 0.77 0.03 9.02
CA LEU A 58 1.13 1.30 9.66
C LEU A 58 -0.11 2.18 9.85
N ASP A 59 -0.95 2.31 8.82
CA ASP A 59 -2.17 3.13 8.89
C ASP A 59 -3.23 2.55 9.82
N LYS A 60 -3.46 1.23 9.74
CA LYS A 60 -4.36 0.55 10.68
C LYS A 60 -3.89 0.74 12.12
N SER A 61 -2.58 0.79 12.37
CA SER A 61 -2.04 0.98 13.72
C SER A 61 -2.18 2.41 14.22
N VAL A 62 -2.17 3.41 13.33
CA VAL A 62 -2.50 4.80 13.67
C VAL A 62 -3.97 4.93 14.04
N ASN A 63 -4.87 4.38 13.22
CA ASN A 63 -6.31 4.42 13.49
C ASN A 63 -6.68 3.72 14.80
N LYS A 64 -5.94 2.68 15.19
CA LYS A 64 -6.12 1.98 16.47
C LYS A 64 -5.40 2.65 17.66
N GLY A 65 -4.77 3.80 17.47
CA GLY A 65 -4.04 4.54 18.51
C GLY A 65 -2.78 3.83 19.03
N ILE A 66 -2.24 2.86 18.30
CA ILE A 66 -1.06 2.07 18.71
C ILE A 66 0.24 2.81 18.37
N LEU A 67 0.23 3.58 17.27
CA LEU A 67 1.36 4.36 16.80
C LEU A 67 0.96 5.83 16.56
N PRO A 68 1.81 6.81 16.92
CA PRO A 68 1.61 8.20 16.54
C PRO A 68 1.70 8.38 15.01
N LYS A 69 0.92 9.35 14.49
CA LYS A 69 0.89 9.71 13.06
C LYS A 69 2.30 9.98 12.49
N ASN A 70 3.11 10.74 13.24
CA ASN A 70 4.47 11.10 12.82
C ASN A 70 5.38 9.87 12.71
N THR A 71 5.25 8.91 13.62
CA THR A 71 6.04 7.67 13.58
C THR A 71 5.65 6.82 12.37
N ALA A 72 4.37 6.73 12.04
CA ALA A 72 3.91 6.04 10.84
C ALA A 72 4.40 6.74 9.56
N SER A 73 4.25 8.06 9.47
CA SER A 73 4.70 8.87 8.33
C SER A 73 6.22 8.72 8.07
N ARG A 74 7.05 8.83 9.11
CA ARG A 74 8.50 8.61 9.00
C ARG A 74 8.83 7.22 8.47
N LYS A 75 8.13 6.18 8.93
CA LYS A 75 8.36 4.81 8.46
C LYS A 75 7.96 4.63 7.00
N LYS A 76 6.80 5.15 6.59
CA LYS A 76 6.37 5.12 5.18
C LYS A 76 7.37 5.83 4.27
N SER A 77 7.78 7.04 4.63
CA SER A 77 8.75 7.82 3.87
C SER A 77 10.07 7.06 3.68
N ARG A 78 10.60 6.44 4.76
CA ARG A 78 11.82 5.62 4.68
C ARG A 78 11.68 4.41 3.77
N LEU A 79 10.55 3.69 3.82
CA LEU A 79 10.30 2.54 2.94
C LEU A 79 10.18 2.97 1.48
N ALA A 80 9.46 4.06 1.21
CA ALA A 80 9.30 4.60 -0.13
C ALA A 80 10.63 5.06 -0.73
N LYS A 81 11.47 5.74 0.06
CA LYS A 81 12.83 6.12 -0.39
C LYS A 81 13.66 4.92 -0.81
N LYS A 82 13.64 3.83 -0.03
CA LYS A 82 14.36 2.59 -0.40
C LYS A 82 13.84 1.96 -1.69
N LEU A 83 12.52 1.93 -1.87
CA LEU A 83 11.90 1.42 -3.09
C LEU A 83 12.28 2.27 -4.30
N ASN A 84 12.23 3.60 -4.16
CA ASN A 84 12.55 4.52 -5.24
C ASN A 84 14.02 4.44 -5.67
N VAL A 85 14.97 4.27 -4.74
CA VAL A 85 16.38 4.06 -5.08
C VAL A 85 16.55 2.83 -5.98
N LEU A 86 15.82 1.74 -5.73
CA LEU A 86 15.82 0.56 -6.60
C LEU A 86 15.23 0.87 -7.99
N ILE A 87 14.10 1.58 -8.04
CA ILE A 87 13.42 1.94 -9.31
C ILE A 87 14.30 2.88 -10.16
N ILE A 88 15.00 3.83 -9.54
CA ILE A 88 15.87 4.77 -10.24
C ILE A 88 17.12 4.07 -10.82
N SER A 89 17.57 2.96 -10.21
CA SER A 89 18.67 2.14 -10.73
C SER A 89 18.32 1.30 -11.96
N THR A 90 17.02 1.17 -12.29
CA THR A 90 16.55 0.64 -13.58
C THR A 90 16.25 1.82 -14.50
N PRO A 91 17.13 2.15 -15.45
CA PRO A 91 17.27 3.50 -16.00
C PRO A 91 16.14 3.89 -16.96
N GLN A 92 16.10 5.19 -17.24
CA GLN A 92 15.25 5.92 -18.18
C GLN A 92 15.34 5.48 -19.67
N THR A 93 15.49 4.20 -20.01
CA THR A 93 15.64 3.75 -21.40
C THR A 93 14.37 3.26 -22.11
N GLU A 94 13.20 3.21 -21.45
CA GLU A 94 11.99 2.64 -22.09
C GLU A 94 10.80 3.61 -22.26
N ILE A 95 10.81 4.81 -21.65
CA ILE A 95 9.60 5.67 -21.61
C ILE A 95 9.53 6.68 -22.77
N GLU A 96 10.64 6.99 -23.46
CA GLU A 96 10.61 7.97 -24.57
C GLU A 96 10.15 7.38 -25.92
N LYS A 97 10.02 6.05 -26.08
CA LYS A 97 9.62 5.43 -27.36
C LYS A 97 8.11 5.14 -27.49
N THR A 98 7.31 5.19 -26.43
CA THR A 98 5.88 4.81 -26.46
C THR A 98 4.89 5.94 -26.30
N THR A 99 5.31 7.18 -26.04
CA THR A 99 4.40 8.30 -25.73
C THR A 99 4.10 9.26 -26.90
N LYS A 100 4.60 8.99 -28.12
CA LYS A 100 4.24 9.76 -29.33
C LYS A 100 3.24 9.09 -30.28
N ALA A 101 2.84 7.84 -30.05
CA ALA A 101 2.05 7.06 -31.02
C ALA A 101 0.53 6.95 -30.74
N GLU A 102 0.01 7.40 -29.59
CA GLU A 102 -1.44 7.30 -29.30
C GLU A 102 -2.04 8.64 -28.87
N LYS A 103 -2.19 9.58 -29.82
CA LYS A 103 -3.26 10.57 -29.72
C LYS A 103 -4.57 9.89 -30.12
N LYS A 104 -5.46 9.61 -29.15
CA LYS A 104 -6.86 9.29 -29.42
C LYS A 104 -7.52 10.41 -30.24
N PRO A 105 -8.21 10.05 -31.33
CA PRO A 105 -9.63 10.38 -31.41
C PRO A 105 -10.43 9.15 -31.85
N LYS A 106 -11.26 8.59 -30.97
CA LYS A 106 -12.17 7.48 -31.31
C LYS A 106 -13.63 7.75 -30.91
N VAL A 107 -14.05 9.03 -30.99
CA VAL A 107 -15.38 9.49 -30.53
C VAL A 107 -16.24 10.07 -31.68
N LYS A 108 -15.92 9.82 -32.96
CA LYS A 108 -16.67 10.46 -34.08
C LYS A 108 -17.29 9.54 -35.14
N GLU A 109 -17.35 8.22 -34.95
CA GLU A 109 -17.81 7.30 -36.03
C GLU A 109 -19.03 6.42 -35.74
N ILE A 110 -19.79 6.66 -34.67
CA ILE A 110 -20.95 5.79 -34.34
C ILE A 110 -22.32 6.42 -34.73
N ILE A 111 -22.37 7.68 -35.19
CA ILE A 111 -23.64 8.39 -35.47
C ILE A 111 -23.96 8.44 -36.99
N LYS A 112 -23.63 7.41 -37.78
CA LYS A 112 -23.90 7.44 -39.24
C LYS A 112 -24.48 6.18 -39.87
N THR A 113 -24.85 5.16 -39.09
CA THR A 113 -25.44 3.92 -39.63
C THR A 113 -26.91 3.69 -39.26
N THR A 114 -27.54 4.61 -38.52
CA THR A 114 -28.98 4.55 -38.20
C THR A 114 -29.75 5.57 -39.02
N GLU A 115 -29.80 5.40 -40.33
CA GLU A 115 -30.78 6.04 -41.22
C GLU A 115 -30.55 5.53 -42.66
N LYS A 116 -31.55 4.84 -43.23
CA LYS A 116 -31.64 4.16 -44.54
C LYS A 116 -31.43 2.63 -44.50
N THR A 117 -32.49 1.89 -44.20
CA THR A 117 -33.30 1.13 -45.18
C THR A 117 -34.39 0.36 -44.42
N GLU A 118 -35.52 1.03 -44.15
CA GLU A 118 -36.80 0.32 -44.15
C GLU A 118 -37.15 0.04 -45.61
N THR A 119 -37.36 -1.23 -45.99
CA THR A 119 -38.43 -1.73 -46.88
C THR A 119 -38.11 -3.14 -47.44
N LYS A 120 -39.07 -4.06 -47.20
CA LYS A 120 -39.39 -5.30 -47.95
C LYS A 120 -38.43 -6.51 -47.90
N SER A 121 -38.76 -7.51 -47.07
CA SER A 121 -39.26 -8.83 -47.50
C SER A 121 -39.31 -9.82 -46.33
N GLU A 122 -40.46 -10.49 -46.18
CA GLU A 122 -40.88 -11.50 -45.16
C GLU A 122 -41.35 -10.98 -43.80
#